data_AF-A0A9W6FQC8-F1
#
_entry.id   AF-A0A9W6FQC8-F1
#
_cell.length_a   1.000
_cell.length_b   1.000
_cell.length_c   1.000
_cell.angle_alpha   90.00
_cell.angle_beta   90.00
_cell.angle_gamma   90.00
#
_symmetry.space_group_name_H-M   'P 1'
#
loop_
_entity.id
_entity.type
_entity.pdbx_description
1 polymer ?
#
loop_
_entity_poly.entity_id
_entity_poly.type
_entity_poly.pdbx_seq_one_letter_code
_entity_poly.pdbx_strand_id
1 'polypeptide(L)'
;MPNPRRARGSLFPVLAVVAALTLSGCASAVEPVAAETPAAQPAVEPSPTPTPTEPADPLESATELVVRPEQLDVLDASGAIVAELSYDLPTDEFVGALTTVFGSAPDHEVLVATHRSPQIDAFLWDGFEVYDDLVGYRDGNEWVTTDEPDLSDMNVHVVAGRPAVGDVGIRTVEGYRPGDDLEWVDSIEGSASTRLPEVPWLVVAVETGPELGERWYDEVPNANSVVFVSYLETTLFDGSPWEPTQILAPRNIGVPSV
;
A
#
# COMPACT_ATOMS: atom_id res chain seq x y z
N MET A 1 13.89 -6.12 40.35
CA MET A 1 14.01 -4.78 40.94
C MET A 1 13.03 -3.88 40.20
N PRO A 2 12.07 -3.24 40.88
CA PRO A 2 11.01 -2.48 40.22
C PRO A 2 11.49 -1.05 39.87
N ASN A 3 11.38 -0.66 38.60
CA ASN A 3 11.73 0.69 38.14
C ASN A 3 10.59 1.69 38.39
N PRO A 4 10.87 2.92 38.86
CA PRO A 4 9.85 3.91 39.14
C PRO A 4 9.34 4.57 37.86
N ARG A 5 8.03 4.43 37.59
CA ARG A 5 7.29 5.16 36.55
C ARG A 5 7.39 6.66 36.81
N ARG A 6 8.07 7.41 35.93
CA ARG A 6 8.02 8.87 35.91
C ARG A 6 6.91 9.32 34.96
N ALA A 7 5.81 9.78 35.55
CA ALA A 7 4.81 10.57 34.86
C ALA A 7 5.45 11.90 34.39
N ARG A 8 5.40 12.16 33.08
CA ARG A 8 5.63 13.49 32.52
C ARG A 8 4.38 13.86 31.72
N GLY A 9 3.53 14.65 32.36
CA GLY A 9 2.53 15.42 31.64
C GLY A 9 3.22 16.46 30.76
N SER A 10 2.72 16.60 29.54
CA SER A 10 3.00 17.77 28.72
C SER A 10 1.68 18.32 28.19
N LEU A 11 1.61 19.63 28.19
CA LEU A 11 0.44 20.47 28.08
C LEU A 11 0.51 21.26 26.76
N PHE A 12 -0.64 21.34 26.06
CA PHE A 12 -1.07 22.36 25.07
C PHE A 12 -0.45 22.36 23.65
N PRO A 13 -1.09 23.00 22.63
CA PRO A 13 -2.43 23.63 22.58
C PRO A 13 -3.35 23.16 21.43
N VAL A 14 -4.65 23.33 21.66
CA VAL A 14 -5.72 23.28 20.64
C VAL A 14 -5.67 24.56 19.79
N LEU A 15 -5.51 24.41 18.47
CA LEU A 15 -5.66 25.51 17.51
C LEU A 15 -7.00 25.33 16.78
N ALA A 16 -8.00 26.13 17.18
CA ALA A 16 -9.27 26.24 16.48
C ALA A 16 -9.15 27.34 15.40
N VAL A 17 -9.35 26.98 14.13
CA VAL A 17 -9.53 27.94 13.04
C VAL A 17 -10.94 27.79 12.50
N VAL A 18 -11.76 28.79 12.80
CA VAL A 18 -13.09 29.02 12.20
C VAL A 18 -12.90 30.03 11.08
N ALA A 19 -13.32 29.69 9.85
CA ALA A 19 -13.60 30.66 8.81
C ALA A 19 -14.75 30.17 7.93
N ALA A 20 -15.92 30.75 8.18
CA ALA A 20 -17.12 30.61 7.37
C ALA A 20 -17.04 31.50 6.12
N LEU A 21 -17.42 30.96 4.96
CA LEU A 21 -17.72 31.74 3.77
C LEU A 21 -19.05 31.27 3.17
N THR A 22 -20.10 32.00 3.52
CA THR A 22 -21.40 32.00 2.87
C THR A 22 -21.34 32.88 1.62
N LEU A 23 -21.69 32.38 0.44
CA LEU A 23 -22.13 33.24 -0.65
C LEU A 23 -23.44 32.74 -1.28
N SER A 24 -24.47 33.52 -0.93
CA SER A 24 -25.79 33.64 -1.52
C SER A 24 -25.69 34.08 -3.00
N GLY A 25 -26.47 33.44 -3.87
CA GLY A 25 -26.53 33.73 -5.31
C GLY A 25 -27.96 33.81 -5.83
N CYS A 26 -28.50 35.04 -5.80
CA CYS A 26 -29.65 35.63 -6.50
C CYS A 26 -30.58 34.74 -7.36
N ALA A 27 -31.82 34.58 -6.89
CA ALA A 27 -32.98 34.24 -7.72
C ALA A 27 -33.60 35.52 -8.31
N SER A 28 -33.63 35.61 -9.64
CA SER A 28 -34.43 36.63 -10.36
C SER A 28 -35.81 36.04 -10.69
N ALA A 29 -36.85 36.68 -10.17
CA ALA A 29 -38.24 36.38 -10.52
C ALA A 29 -38.55 36.97 -11.90
N VAL A 30 -38.94 36.10 -12.84
CA VAL A 30 -39.38 36.49 -14.19
C VAL A 30 -40.91 36.56 -14.21
N GLU A 31 -41.41 37.64 -14.78
CA GLU A 31 -42.83 37.99 -14.92
C GLU A 31 -43.53 37.09 -15.96
N PRO A 32 -44.76 36.59 -15.72
CA PRO A 32 -45.45 35.73 -16.66
C PRO A 32 -46.02 36.53 -17.84
N VAL A 33 -45.43 36.34 -19.03
CA VAL A 33 -46.00 36.79 -20.31
C VAL A 33 -47.13 35.86 -20.71
N ALA A 34 -48.30 36.42 -21.03
CA ALA A 34 -49.45 35.66 -21.55
C ALA A 34 -49.11 35.09 -22.94
N ALA A 35 -49.02 33.75 -23.01
CA ALA A 35 -48.72 33.03 -24.23
C ALA A 35 -49.99 32.80 -25.07
N GLU A 36 -49.91 33.16 -26.36
CA GLU A 36 -50.90 32.82 -27.38
C GLU A 36 -50.98 31.31 -27.57
N THR A 37 -52.19 30.78 -27.76
CA THR A 37 -52.46 29.34 -27.93
C THR A 37 -51.86 28.81 -29.23
N PRO A 38 -50.86 27.91 -29.19
CA PRO A 38 -50.26 27.34 -30.40
C PRO A 38 -51.19 26.30 -31.04
N ALA A 39 -51.26 26.33 -32.37
CA ALA A 39 -51.92 25.29 -33.15
C ALA A 39 -51.24 23.92 -32.92
N ALA A 40 -52.05 22.86 -32.87
CA ALA A 40 -51.62 21.50 -32.57
C ALA A 40 -50.48 21.04 -33.50
N GLN A 41 -49.28 20.96 -32.93
CA GLN A 41 -48.08 20.43 -33.58
C GLN A 41 -48.12 18.89 -33.52
N PRO A 42 -47.75 18.17 -34.60
CA PRO A 42 -47.73 16.70 -34.61
C PRO A 42 -46.87 16.14 -33.47
N ALA A 43 -47.39 15.10 -32.81
CA ALA A 43 -46.74 14.44 -31.68
C ALA A 43 -45.34 13.97 -32.07
N VAL A 44 -44.31 14.60 -31.51
CA VAL A 44 -42.92 14.18 -31.62
C VAL A 44 -42.76 12.98 -30.70
N GLU A 45 -42.31 11.84 -31.23
CA GLU A 45 -41.96 10.67 -30.42
C GLU A 45 -40.96 11.08 -29.33
N PRO A 46 -41.13 10.63 -28.07
CA PRO A 46 -40.20 10.95 -27.00
C PRO A 46 -38.83 10.42 -27.38
N SER A 47 -37.86 11.34 -27.53
CA SER A 47 -36.45 10.97 -27.64
C SER A 47 -36.08 10.18 -26.39
N PRO A 48 -35.47 8.98 -26.51
CA PRO A 48 -35.03 8.24 -25.33
C PRO A 48 -34.15 9.12 -24.45
N THR A 49 -34.56 9.30 -23.20
CA THR A 49 -33.76 9.97 -22.18
C THR A 49 -32.44 9.21 -22.07
N PRO A 50 -31.27 9.87 -22.22
CA PRO A 50 -30.00 9.19 -22.03
C PRO A 50 -29.98 8.58 -20.62
N THR A 51 -29.80 7.27 -20.55
CA THR A 51 -29.54 6.59 -19.28
C THR A 51 -28.25 7.14 -18.71
N PRO A 52 -28.22 7.60 -17.44
CA PRO A 52 -26.97 8.00 -16.80
C PRO A 52 -25.98 6.85 -16.87
N THR A 53 -24.85 7.05 -17.52
CA THR A 53 -23.72 6.13 -17.44
C THR A 53 -23.17 6.22 -16.03
N GLU A 54 -23.02 5.08 -15.38
CA GLU A 54 -22.36 5.00 -14.07
C GLU A 54 -20.96 5.61 -14.18
N PRO A 55 -20.50 6.41 -13.19
CA PRO A 55 -19.13 6.89 -13.18
C PRO A 55 -18.18 5.70 -13.27
N ALA A 56 -17.19 5.76 -14.16
CA ALA A 56 -16.14 4.75 -14.23
C ALA A 56 -15.37 4.71 -12.89
N ASP A 57 -14.99 3.51 -12.45
CA ASP A 57 -14.15 3.35 -11.26
C ASP A 57 -12.78 4.01 -11.53
N PRO A 58 -12.34 4.97 -10.70
CA PRO A 58 -11.04 5.62 -10.86
C PRO A 58 -9.86 4.63 -10.94
N LEU A 59 -9.95 3.46 -10.28
CA LEU A 59 -8.90 2.45 -10.31
C LEU A 59 -8.67 1.86 -11.71
N GLU A 60 -9.68 1.87 -12.59
CA GLU A 60 -9.54 1.40 -13.99
C GLU A 60 -8.61 2.30 -14.81
N SER A 61 -8.30 3.51 -14.31
CA SER A 61 -7.37 4.45 -14.96
C SER A 61 -5.93 4.32 -14.47
N ALA A 62 -5.66 3.40 -13.54
CA ALA A 62 -4.35 3.20 -12.95
C ALA A 62 -3.30 2.77 -14.00
N THR A 63 -2.12 3.35 -13.90
CA THR A 63 -0.96 3.04 -14.75
C THR A 63 0.33 2.85 -13.97
N GLU A 64 0.36 3.25 -12.70
CA GLU A 64 1.54 3.10 -11.86
C GLU A 64 1.14 2.89 -10.39
N LEU A 65 1.88 2.03 -9.70
CA LEU A 65 1.86 1.85 -8.26
C LEU A 65 3.14 2.44 -7.67
N VAL A 66 2.99 3.31 -6.67
CA VAL A 66 4.09 3.80 -5.85
C VAL A 66 4.05 3.13 -4.49
N VAL A 67 5.03 2.28 -4.24
CA VAL A 67 5.19 1.57 -2.97
C VAL A 67 5.73 2.53 -1.92
N ARG A 68 5.01 2.68 -0.80
CA ARG A 68 5.37 3.55 0.33
C ARG A 68 5.46 2.75 1.63
N PRO A 69 5.98 3.34 2.72
CA PRO A 69 6.10 2.63 3.98
C PRO A 69 4.79 2.12 4.59
N GLU A 70 3.65 2.79 4.36
CA GLU A 70 2.38 2.46 5.05
C GLU A 70 1.19 2.23 4.08
N GLN A 71 1.42 2.40 2.77
CA GLN A 71 0.38 2.29 1.75
C GLN A 71 0.96 2.09 0.34
N LEU A 72 0.11 1.80 -0.64
CA LEU A 72 0.37 2.00 -2.06
C LEU A 72 -0.35 3.27 -2.54
N ASP A 73 0.35 4.17 -3.23
CA ASP A 73 -0.34 5.17 -4.04
C ASP A 73 -0.61 4.57 -5.43
N VAL A 74 -1.87 4.66 -5.88
CA VAL A 74 -2.30 4.26 -7.22
C VAL A 74 -2.39 5.51 -8.09
N LEU A 75 -1.62 5.58 -9.17
CA LEU A 75 -1.52 6.75 -10.03
C LEU A 75 -2.10 6.48 -11.43
N ASP A 76 -2.76 7.48 -11.99
CA ASP A 76 -3.18 7.50 -13.40
C ASP A 76 -2.03 7.92 -14.35
N ALA A 77 -2.31 7.91 -15.65
CA ALA A 77 -1.35 8.29 -16.69
C ALA A 77 -0.85 9.75 -16.62
N SER A 78 -1.54 10.62 -15.87
CA SER A 78 -1.12 12.00 -15.62
C SER A 78 -0.21 12.13 -14.40
N GLY A 79 -0.05 11.05 -13.63
CA GLY A 79 0.65 11.03 -12.35
C GLY A 79 -0.19 11.50 -11.17
N ALA A 80 -1.52 11.62 -11.35
CA ALA A 80 -2.42 11.96 -10.26
C ALA A 80 -2.76 10.70 -9.45
N ILE A 81 -2.77 10.82 -8.12
CA ILE A 81 -3.20 9.75 -7.23
C ILE A 81 -4.72 9.57 -7.38
N VAL A 82 -5.14 8.38 -7.81
CA VAL A 82 -6.56 7.99 -7.94
C VAL A 82 -7.04 7.20 -6.72
N ALA A 83 -6.13 6.54 -5.99
CA ALA A 83 -6.40 5.89 -4.72
C ALA A 83 -5.14 5.76 -3.86
N GLU A 84 -5.33 5.64 -2.55
CA GLU A 84 -4.30 5.28 -1.58
C GLU A 84 -4.76 3.99 -0.89
N LEU A 85 -4.00 2.90 -1.02
CA LEU A 85 -4.33 1.59 -0.46
C LEU A 85 -3.48 1.36 0.78
N SER A 86 -4.04 1.59 1.97
CA SER A 86 -3.33 1.32 3.22
C SER A 86 -3.10 -0.19 3.41
N TYR A 87 -1.93 -0.55 3.92
CA TYR A 87 -1.63 -1.93 4.30
C TYR A 87 -2.43 -2.43 5.51
N ASP A 88 -3.17 -1.54 6.19
CA ASP A 88 -4.09 -1.86 7.28
C ASP A 88 -5.54 -2.07 6.78
N LEU A 89 -5.78 -2.08 5.46
CA LEU A 89 -7.08 -2.47 4.91
C LEU A 89 -7.35 -3.97 5.15
N PRO A 90 -8.62 -4.40 5.23
CA PRO A 90 -8.96 -5.81 5.13
C PRO A 90 -8.39 -6.44 3.85
N THR A 91 -7.85 -7.65 3.95
CA THR A 91 -7.18 -8.34 2.83
C THR A 91 -8.05 -8.43 1.58
N ASP A 92 -9.35 -8.70 1.74
CA ASP A 92 -10.29 -8.81 0.62
C ASP A 92 -10.54 -7.47 -0.08
N GLU A 93 -10.59 -6.36 0.66
CA GLU A 93 -10.67 -5.01 0.12
C GLU A 93 -9.39 -4.63 -0.65
N PHE A 94 -8.22 -4.90 -0.06
CA PHE A 94 -6.92 -4.60 -0.66
C PHE A 94 -6.70 -5.38 -1.96
N VAL A 95 -6.92 -6.71 -1.93
CA VAL A 95 -6.82 -7.59 -3.10
C VAL A 95 -7.89 -7.26 -4.15
N GLY A 96 -9.09 -6.87 -3.73
CA GLY A 96 -10.15 -6.41 -4.63
C GLY A 96 -9.75 -5.17 -5.42
N ALA A 97 -9.17 -4.16 -4.75
CA ALA A 97 -8.66 -2.96 -5.41
C ALA A 97 -7.55 -3.27 -6.42
N LEU A 98 -6.58 -4.11 -6.05
CA LEU A 98 -5.51 -4.54 -6.96
C LEU A 98 -6.00 -5.40 -8.12
N THR A 99 -7.05 -6.21 -7.92
CA THR A 99 -7.71 -6.95 -9.00
C THR A 99 -8.28 -6.00 -10.05
N THR A 100 -8.89 -4.88 -9.63
CA THR A 100 -9.35 -3.83 -10.54
C THR A 100 -8.17 -3.15 -11.25
N VAL A 101 -7.13 -2.75 -10.52
CA VAL A 101 -5.94 -2.08 -11.07
C VAL A 101 -5.22 -2.93 -12.12
N PHE A 102 -4.98 -4.21 -11.83
CA PHE A 102 -4.28 -5.11 -12.74
C PHE A 102 -5.19 -5.72 -13.82
N GLY A 103 -6.51 -5.57 -13.68
CA GLY A 103 -7.49 -6.10 -14.64
C GLY A 103 -7.63 -7.62 -14.65
N SER A 104 -7.06 -8.32 -13.66
CA SER A 104 -7.15 -9.77 -13.49
C SER A 104 -7.11 -10.18 -12.03
N ALA A 105 -7.82 -11.25 -11.68
CA ALA A 105 -7.73 -11.86 -10.37
C ALA A 105 -6.34 -12.49 -10.14
N PRO A 106 -5.83 -12.49 -8.90
CA PRO A 106 -4.60 -13.19 -8.55
C PRO A 106 -4.80 -14.71 -8.54
N ASP A 107 -3.70 -15.45 -8.66
CA ASP A 107 -3.64 -16.82 -8.16
C ASP A 107 -3.64 -16.77 -6.62
N HIS A 108 -4.33 -17.71 -5.97
CA HIS A 108 -4.40 -17.79 -4.51
C HIS A 108 -3.72 -19.05 -4.02
N GLU A 109 -2.75 -18.89 -3.13
CA GLU A 109 -2.02 -19.97 -2.50
C GLU A 109 -2.12 -19.87 -0.98
N VAL A 110 -2.26 -21.02 -0.32
CA VAL A 110 -2.19 -21.11 1.14
C VAL A 110 -0.85 -21.73 1.51
N LEU A 111 0.05 -20.91 2.04
CA LEU A 111 1.33 -21.36 2.58
C LEU A 111 1.09 -22.02 3.93
N VAL A 112 1.26 -23.34 3.99
CA VAL A 112 0.99 -24.11 5.20
C VAL A 112 1.98 -23.73 6.31
N ALA A 113 1.45 -23.55 7.53
CA ALA A 113 2.25 -23.28 8.72
C ALA A 113 3.40 -24.30 8.89
N THR A 114 4.57 -23.79 9.25
CA THR A 114 5.74 -24.58 9.62
C THR A 114 6.23 -24.21 11.01
N HIS A 115 7.25 -24.89 11.51
CA HIS A 115 7.91 -24.49 12.75
C HIS A 115 8.63 -23.12 12.67
N ARG A 116 8.77 -22.53 11.47
CA ARG A 116 9.44 -21.24 11.24
C ARG A 116 8.54 -20.14 10.71
N SER A 117 7.32 -20.47 10.30
CA SER A 117 6.41 -19.53 9.67
C SER A 117 4.97 -19.90 10.01
N PRO A 118 4.08 -18.93 10.27
CA PRO A 118 2.67 -19.23 10.40
C PRO A 118 2.09 -19.69 9.05
N GLN A 119 0.82 -20.07 9.05
CA GLN A 119 0.08 -20.20 7.79
C GLN A 119 -0.07 -18.80 7.20
N ILE A 120 0.08 -18.62 5.89
CA ILE A 120 -0.09 -17.33 5.22
C ILE A 120 -0.93 -17.53 3.96
N ASP A 121 -1.91 -16.66 3.73
CA ASP A 121 -2.63 -16.58 2.47
C ASP A 121 -1.89 -15.62 1.53
N ALA A 122 -1.52 -16.11 0.35
CA ALA A 122 -0.74 -15.38 -0.65
C ALA A 122 -1.57 -15.19 -1.93
N PHE A 123 -1.57 -13.97 -2.45
CA PHE A 123 -2.28 -13.55 -3.66
C PHE A 123 -1.26 -13.08 -4.69
N LEU A 124 -1.16 -13.81 -5.81
CA LEU A 124 -0.05 -13.73 -6.74
C LEU A 124 -0.53 -13.20 -8.10
N TRP A 125 0.10 -12.13 -8.55
CA TRP A 125 0.12 -11.69 -9.94
C TRP A 125 1.52 -11.91 -10.53
N ASP A 126 1.67 -11.82 -11.86
CA ASP A 126 2.97 -11.98 -12.50
C ASP A 126 3.96 -10.87 -12.09
N GLY A 127 4.75 -11.13 -11.04
CA GLY A 127 5.75 -10.22 -10.49
C GLY A 127 5.27 -9.32 -9.35
N PHE A 128 4.07 -9.51 -8.82
CA PHE A 128 3.56 -8.80 -7.65
C PHE A 128 2.77 -9.73 -6.74
N GLU A 129 3.02 -9.67 -5.45
CA GLU A 129 2.46 -10.59 -4.46
C GLU A 129 1.91 -9.78 -3.29
N VAL A 130 0.79 -10.23 -2.73
CA VAL A 130 0.22 -9.73 -1.47
C VAL A 130 0.14 -10.91 -0.50
N TYR A 131 0.60 -10.70 0.72
CA TYR A 131 0.54 -11.68 1.79
C TYR A 131 -0.35 -11.15 2.90
N ASP A 132 -1.27 -11.99 3.37
CA ASP A 132 -2.08 -11.73 4.55
C ASP A 132 -1.27 -11.97 5.83
N ASP A 133 -0.99 -10.89 6.56
CA ASP A 133 -0.19 -10.89 7.78
C ASP A 133 -1.06 -10.96 9.06
N LEU A 134 -2.38 -11.14 8.96
CA LEU A 134 -3.25 -11.47 10.09
C LEU A 134 -3.07 -12.94 10.48
N VAL A 135 -1.85 -13.28 10.90
CA VAL A 135 -1.44 -14.68 11.05
C VAL A 135 -1.06 -15.03 12.47
N GLY A 136 -1.76 -14.45 13.45
CA GLY A 136 -1.74 -14.92 14.84
C GLY A 136 -0.37 -14.93 15.53
N TYR A 137 -0.32 -15.25 16.82
CA TYR A 137 0.91 -15.15 17.60
C TYR A 137 1.55 -16.50 17.93
N ARG A 138 2.83 -16.52 18.32
CA ARG A 138 3.47 -17.73 18.86
C ARG A 138 3.14 -17.95 20.33
N ASP A 139 2.58 -19.13 20.65
CA ASP A 139 2.54 -19.68 22.01
C ASP A 139 3.53 -20.85 22.12
N GLY A 140 4.74 -20.57 22.63
CA GLY A 140 5.82 -21.55 22.68
C GLY A 140 6.31 -21.96 21.29
N ASN A 141 6.11 -23.23 20.92
CA ASN A 141 6.53 -23.79 19.62
C ASN A 141 5.37 -23.93 18.61
N GLU A 142 4.19 -23.43 18.95
CA GLU A 142 2.99 -23.49 18.12
C GLU A 142 2.60 -22.08 17.68
N TRP A 143 2.12 -21.97 16.43
CA TRP A 143 1.47 -20.76 15.93
C TRP A 143 -0.01 -20.81 16.30
N VAL A 144 -0.49 -19.76 16.96
CA VAL A 144 -1.88 -19.59 17.37
C VAL A 144 -2.51 -18.57 16.43
N THR A 145 -3.29 -19.02 15.45
CA THR A 145 -4.02 -18.13 14.55
C THR A 145 -5.01 -17.28 15.35
N THR A 146 -4.88 -15.96 15.23
CA THR A 146 -5.82 -14.99 15.77
C THR A 146 -6.08 -13.90 14.75
N ASP A 147 -7.22 -13.25 14.85
CA ASP A 147 -7.57 -12.06 14.05
C ASP A 147 -6.83 -10.78 14.55
N GLU A 148 -5.75 -10.94 15.33
CA GLU A 148 -4.92 -9.84 15.84
C GLU A 148 -3.60 -9.79 15.04
N PRO A 149 -3.08 -8.59 14.68
CA PRO A 149 -1.85 -8.44 13.91
C PRO A 149 -0.63 -8.87 14.73
N ASP A 150 0.25 -9.70 14.16
CA ASP A 150 1.40 -10.28 14.88
C ASP A 150 2.78 -9.87 14.34
N LEU A 151 2.97 -9.82 13.01
CA LEU A 151 4.32 -9.77 12.41
C LEU A 151 4.74 -8.42 11.81
N SER A 152 3.83 -7.67 11.20
CA SER A 152 4.14 -6.43 10.47
C SER A 152 3.43 -5.18 11.01
N ASP A 153 2.75 -5.29 12.16
CA ASP A 153 1.82 -4.27 12.72
C ASP A 153 0.70 -3.84 11.73
N MET A 154 0.56 -4.53 10.59
CA MET A 154 -0.35 -4.21 9.48
C MET A 154 -1.04 -5.50 9.00
N ASN A 155 -2.14 -5.37 8.26
CA ASN A 155 -2.93 -6.52 7.82
C ASN A 155 -2.30 -7.24 6.62
N VAL A 156 -1.63 -6.52 5.73
CA VAL A 156 -0.98 -7.10 4.55
C VAL A 156 0.43 -6.57 4.35
N HIS A 157 1.26 -7.34 3.65
CA HIS A 157 2.45 -6.82 3.00
C HIS A 157 2.50 -7.22 1.53
N VAL A 158 3.31 -6.49 0.77
CA VAL A 158 3.48 -6.67 -0.66
C VAL A 158 4.92 -6.95 -1.02
N VAL A 159 5.10 -7.77 -2.06
CA VAL A 159 6.39 -8.02 -2.71
C VAL A 159 6.25 -7.68 -4.18
N ALA A 160 7.10 -6.81 -4.70
CA ALA A 160 7.23 -6.58 -6.14
C ALA A 160 8.55 -7.16 -6.64
N GLY A 161 8.47 -8.25 -7.39
CA GLY A 161 9.60 -8.89 -8.06
C GLY A 161 9.89 -8.31 -9.46
N ARG A 162 8.93 -7.59 -10.04
CA ARG A 162 9.04 -7.01 -11.38
C ARG A 162 8.68 -5.53 -11.42
N PRO A 163 9.23 -4.77 -12.38
CA PRO A 163 8.95 -3.34 -12.53
C PRO A 163 7.53 -3.02 -13.03
N ALA A 164 6.73 -4.03 -13.38
CA ALA A 164 5.35 -3.87 -13.80
C ALA A 164 4.57 -5.19 -13.69
N VAL A 165 3.24 -5.07 -13.58
CA VAL A 165 2.25 -6.15 -13.81
C VAL A 165 1.38 -5.72 -14.98
N GLY A 166 1.48 -6.42 -16.12
CA GLY A 166 0.86 -5.97 -17.36
C GLY A 166 1.35 -4.58 -17.77
N ASP A 167 0.43 -3.63 -17.90
CA ASP A 167 0.72 -2.23 -18.25
C ASP A 167 0.88 -1.30 -17.03
N VAL A 168 0.74 -1.83 -15.80
CA VAL A 168 0.85 -1.06 -14.55
C VAL A 168 2.29 -1.11 -14.05
N GLY A 169 2.99 0.04 -14.10
CA GLY A 169 4.36 0.17 -13.59
C GLY A 169 4.41 0.11 -12.06
N ILE A 170 5.53 -0.32 -11.48
CA ILE A 170 5.74 -0.36 -10.04
C ILE A 170 7.07 0.31 -9.70
N ARG A 171 7.04 1.22 -8.73
CA ARG A 171 8.24 1.90 -8.23
C ARG A 171 8.10 2.37 -6.79
N THR A 172 9.17 2.87 -6.21
CA THR A 172 9.14 3.64 -4.96
C THR A 172 8.94 5.15 -5.24
N VAL A 173 8.80 5.97 -4.20
CA VAL A 173 8.71 7.44 -4.31
C VAL A 173 9.98 8.02 -4.94
N GLU A 174 11.15 7.49 -4.57
CA GLU A 174 12.44 7.91 -5.12
C GLU A 174 12.70 7.42 -6.55
N GLY A 175 11.79 6.60 -7.11
CA GLY A 175 11.82 6.18 -8.50
C GLY A 175 12.42 4.80 -8.74
N TYR A 176 12.86 4.11 -7.68
CA TYR A 176 13.47 2.80 -7.81
C TYR A 176 12.45 1.72 -8.19
N ARG A 177 12.90 0.72 -8.93
CA ARG A 177 12.08 -0.38 -9.45
C ARG A 177 12.71 -1.73 -9.12
N PRO A 178 11.91 -2.80 -9.01
CA PRO A 178 12.44 -4.16 -8.99
C PRO A 178 13.30 -4.40 -10.23
N GLY A 179 14.46 -5.02 -10.04
CA GLY A 179 15.45 -5.20 -11.10
C GLY A 179 16.52 -4.10 -11.22
N ASP A 180 16.35 -2.95 -10.58
CA ASP A 180 17.38 -1.91 -10.59
C ASP A 180 18.68 -2.39 -9.94
N ASP A 181 19.81 -1.89 -10.45
CA ASP A 181 21.13 -2.17 -9.89
C ASP A 181 21.27 -1.51 -8.51
N LEU A 182 21.83 -2.26 -7.57
CA LEU A 182 22.11 -1.81 -6.21
C LEU A 182 23.55 -1.32 -6.01
N GLU A 183 24.34 -1.08 -7.08
CA GLU A 183 25.67 -0.45 -6.96
C GLU A 183 25.64 0.85 -6.14
N TRP A 184 24.52 1.57 -6.13
CA TRP A 184 24.34 2.76 -5.31
C TRP A 184 24.21 2.46 -3.81
N VAL A 185 23.85 1.24 -3.39
CA VAL A 185 23.77 0.85 -1.98
C VAL A 185 25.11 1.00 -1.28
N ASP A 186 26.21 0.69 -1.98
CA ASP A 186 27.57 0.89 -1.48
C ASP A 186 27.89 2.38 -1.23
N SER A 187 27.11 3.29 -1.84
CA SER A 187 27.25 4.74 -1.67
C SER A 187 26.39 5.32 -0.55
N ILE A 188 25.44 4.55 0.02
CA ILE A 188 24.64 5.04 1.15
C ILE A 188 25.44 4.89 2.45
N GLU A 189 26.41 5.78 2.65
CA GLU A 189 27.05 5.96 3.96
C GLU A 189 25.97 6.27 5.02
N GLY A 190 25.77 5.36 5.97
CA GLY A 190 24.83 5.54 7.08
C GLY A 190 23.39 5.09 6.81
N SER A 191 23.10 4.40 5.70
CA SER A 191 21.87 3.59 5.65
C SER A 191 21.92 2.53 6.75
N ALA A 192 20.77 2.24 7.37
CA ALA A 192 20.58 1.06 8.19
C ALA A 192 20.60 -0.22 7.31
N SER A 193 21.62 -0.36 6.46
CA SER A 193 21.91 -1.60 5.75
C SER A 193 22.41 -2.59 6.78
N THR A 194 21.47 -3.31 7.39
CA THR A 194 21.82 -4.41 8.28
C THR A 194 22.28 -5.56 7.39
N ARG A 195 23.55 -5.54 7.01
CA ARG A 195 24.22 -6.72 6.45
C ARG A 195 24.39 -7.69 7.60
N LEU A 196 23.34 -8.47 7.87
CA LEU A 196 23.41 -9.52 8.88
C LEU A 196 24.49 -10.51 8.40
N PRO A 197 25.57 -10.73 9.16
CA PRO A 197 26.73 -11.50 8.70
C PRO A 197 26.43 -12.97 8.38
N GLU A 198 25.21 -13.42 8.66
CA GLU A 198 24.78 -14.82 8.55
C GLU A 198 23.65 -15.04 7.53
N VAL A 199 23.14 -13.99 6.87
CA VAL A 199 22.10 -14.14 5.85
C VAL A 199 22.65 -13.82 4.45
N PRO A 200 22.39 -14.67 3.43
CA PRO A 200 22.89 -14.46 2.07
C PRO A 200 22.10 -13.39 1.31
N TRP A 201 21.40 -12.50 2.02
CA TRP A 201 20.60 -11.44 1.42
C TRP A 201 20.90 -10.09 2.08
N LEU A 202 20.75 -9.05 1.29
CA LEU A 202 20.93 -7.66 1.66
C LEU A 202 19.55 -7.03 1.75
N VAL A 203 19.23 -6.44 2.90
CA VAL A 203 18.04 -5.59 3.08
C VAL A 203 18.48 -4.15 3.26
N VAL A 204 17.92 -3.28 2.44
CA VAL A 204 18.18 -1.84 2.45
C VAL A 204 16.86 -1.12 2.53
N ALA A 205 16.64 -0.38 3.61
CA ALA A 205 15.51 0.55 3.66
C ALA A 205 15.81 1.75 2.77
N VAL A 206 14.88 2.02 1.86
CA VAL A 206 14.95 3.15 0.92
C VAL A 206 13.98 4.24 1.28
N GLU A 207 12.89 3.87 1.95
CA GLU A 207 11.95 4.82 2.53
C GLU A 207 11.58 4.33 3.92
N THR A 208 11.53 5.24 4.88
CA THR A 208 11.15 4.95 6.25
C THR A 208 10.00 5.86 6.64
N GLY A 209 8.92 5.27 7.14
CA GLY A 209 7.76 5.96 7.63
C GLY A 209 7.98 6.62 9.00
N PRO A 210 6.90 7.09 9.64
CA PRO A 210 6.95 7.62 11.00
C PRO A 210 7.44 6.59 12.02
N GLU A 211 8.06 7.06 13.12
CA GLU A 211 8.43 6.16 14.22
C GLU A 211 7.20 5.67 14.98
N LEU A 212 7.11 4.35 15.13
CA LEU A 212 6.01 3.64 15.79
C LEU A 212 6.20 3.55 17.31
N GLY A 213 7.40 3.81 17.82
CA GLY A 213 7.66 3.76 19.26
C GLY A 213 9.14 3.72 19.66
N GLU A 214 9.40 3.09 20.81
CA GLU A 214 10.77 2.89 21.30
C GLU A 214 11.55 1.99 20.32
N ARG A 215 12.80 2.38 20.04
CA ARG A 215 13.68 1.62 19.15
C ARG A 215 14.29 0.44 19.89
N TRP A 216 14.37 -0.71 19.22
CA TRP A 216 15.10 -1.87 19.75
C TRP A 216 16.61 -1.77 19.53
N TYR A 217 17.00 -1.08 18.45
CA TYR A 217 18.38 -0.80 18.08
C TYR A 217 18.55 0.71 17.94
N ASP A 218 19.59 1.30 18.56
CA ASP A 218 19.78 2.76 18.59
C ASP A 218 19.87 3.38 17.18
N GLU A 219 20.45 2.63 16.23
CA GLU A 219 20.77 3.06 14.87
C GLU A 219 19.65 2.80 13.86
N VAL A 220 18.64 2.00 14.22
CA VAL A 220 17.56 1.60 13.29
C VAL A 220 16.23 2.13 13.81
N PRO A 221 15.50 2.95 13.02
CA PRO A 221 14.20 3.44 13.44
C PRO A 221 13.21 2.29 13.58
N ASN A 222 12.44 2.28 14.66
CA ASN A 222 11.26 1.43 14.80
C ASN A 222 10.13 2.08 13.97
N ALA A 223 10.09 1.73 12.69
CA ALA A 223 9.21 2.32 11.70
C ALA A 223 8.98 1.33 10.56
N ASN A 224 7.78 1.36 9.99
CA ASN A 224 7.53 0.70 8.71
C ASN A 224 8.38 1.34 7.62
N SER A 225 8.90 0.51 6.72
CA SER A 225 9.81 0.93 5.67
C SER A 225 9.50 0.21 4.37
N VAL A 226 9.84 0.85 3.25
CA VAL A 226 10.03 0.18 1.97
C VAL A 226 11.47 -0.31 1.95
N VAL A 227 11.65 -1.60 1.69
CA VAL A 227 12.99 -2.19 1.63
C VAL A 227 13.24 -2.85 0.28
N PHE A 228 14.49 -2.76 -0.16
CA PHE A 228 15.01 -3.64 -1.19
C PHE A 228 15.57 -4.89 -0.57
N VAL A 229 15.17 -6.04 -1.11
CA VAL A 229 15.75 -7.34 -0.80
C VAL A 229 16.56 -7.77 -2.02
N SER A 230 17.85 -8.02 -1.83
CA SER A 230 18.72 -8.58 -2.86
C SER A 230 19.44 -9.80 -2.33
N TYR A 231 19.29 -10.93 -3.01
CA TYR A 231 20.03 -12.14 -2.67
C TYR A 231 21.44 -12.05 -3.25
N LEU A 232 22.45 -12.17 -2.40
CA LEU A 232 23.86 -12.14 -2.79
C LEU A 232 24.28 -13.41 -3.56
N GLU A 233 23.49 -14.47 -3.47
CA GLU A 233 23.66 -15.70 -4.25
C GLU A 233 22.65 -15.71 -5.41
N THR A 234 23.15 -15.83 -6.64
CA THR A 234 22.35 -15.73 -7.88
C THR A 234 21.53 -16.99 -8.20
N THR A 235 21.61 -18.03 -7.37
CA THR A 235 20.91 -19.30 -7.57
C THR A 235 20.22 -19.76 -6.31
N LEU A 236 18.96 -20.17 -6.43
CA LEU A 236 18.21 -20.89 -5.40
C LEU A 236 18.89 -22.22 -5.08
N PHE A 237 18.52 -22.83 -3.94
CA PHE A 237 18.97 -24.19 -3.58
C PHE A 237 18.61 -25.25 -4.65
N ASP A 238 17.60 -24.98 -5.47
CA ASP A 238 17.17 -25.85 -6.58
C ASP A 238 17.84 -25.52 -7.93
N GLY A 239 18.72 -24.51 -7.97
CA GLY A 239 19.45 -24.09 -9.16
C GLY A 239 18.70 -23.12 -10.08
N SER A 240 17.48 -22.73 -9.74
CA SER A 240 16.75 -21.68 -10.46
C SER A 240 17.46 -20.33 -10.27
N PRO A 241 17.61 -19.50 -11.31
CA PRO A 241 18.13 -18.14 -11.15
C PRO A 241 17.17 -17.35 -10.27
N TRP A 242 17.68 -16.66 -9.27
CA TRP A 242 16.85 -15.75 -8.48
C TRP A 242 16.36 -14.60 -9.38
N GLU A 243 15.11 -14.19 -9.16
CA GLU A 243 14.65 -12.91 -9.67
C GLU A 243 15.51 -11.79 -9.06
N PRO A 244 15.75 -10.70 -9.81
CA PRO A 244 16.59 -9.61 -9.34
C PRO A 244 15.98 -8.92 -8.10
N THR A 245 16.71 -7.96 -7.54
CA THR A 245 16.30 -7.06 -6.46
C THR A 245 14.78 -6.82 -6.39
N GLN A 246 14.15 -7.14 -5.25
CA GLN A 246 12.70 -7.03 -5.02
C GLN A 246 12.39 -5.84 -4.09
N ILE A 247 11.21 -5.23 -4.25
CA ILE A 247 10.66 -4.27 -3.28
C ILE A 247 9.74 -5.01 -2.32
N LEU A 248 9.90 -4.77 -1.02
CA LEU A 248 9.02 -5.27 0.05
C LEU A 248 8.51 -4.11 0.90
N ALA A 249 7.21 -4.08 1.20
CA ALA A 249 6.60 -3.12 2.13
C ALA A 249 5.25 -3.64 2.68
N PRO A 250 4.83 -3.27 3.89
CA PRO A 250 5.64 -2.59 4.89
C PRO A 250 6.64 -3.56 5.51
N ARG A 251 7.82 -3.07 5.88
CA ARG A 251 8.77 -3.83 6.70
C ARG A 251 9.23 -2.99 7.89
N ASN A 252 8.92 -3.43 9.10
CA ASN A 252 9.51 -2.84 10.29
C ASN A 252 10.94 -3.39 10.48
N ILE A 253 11.94 -2.55 10.24
CA ILE A 253 13.36 -2.92 10.38
C ILE A 253 13.90 -2.71 11.80
N GLY A 254 13.18 -1.98 12.64
CA GLY A 254 13.61 -1.60 13.99
C GLY A 254 13.21 -2.57 15.08
N VAL A 255 12.49 -3.64 14.73
CA VAL A 255 12.13 -4.74 15.64
C VAL A 255 12.81 -6.04 15.19
N PRO A 256 13.18 -6.94 16.11
CA PRO A 256 13.70 -8.25 15.74
C PRO A 256 12.62 -9.01 14.95
N SER A 257 12.96 -9.50 13.76
CA SER A 257 12.09 -10.47 13.07
C SER A 257 11.98 -11.73 13.92
N VAL A 258 10.77 -12.04 14.38
CA VAL A 258 10.43 -13.26 15.12
C VAL A 258 10.38 -14.51 14.24
#